data_AF-A0A1F4Y3M8-F1
#
_entry.id   AF-A0A1F4Y3M8-F1
#
_cell.length_a   1.000
_cell.length_b   1.000
_cell.length_c   1.000
_cell.angle_alpha   90.00
_cell.angle_beta   90.00
_cell.angle_gamma   90.00
#
_symmetry.space_group_name_H-M   'P 1'
#
loop_
_entity.id
_entity.type
_entity.pdbx_description
1 polymer ?
#
loop_
_entity_poly.entity_id
_entity_poly.type
_entity_poly.pdbx_seq_one_letter_code
_entity_poly.pdbx_strand_id
1 'polypeptide(L)'
;MDKEEILAISRWASQPRENVWRNWLKLLRGKPGVTEQQLLEFKPNISLVCEPLFGRRVKGSLGMVSVRPSLTRRVKIYLEALDIVREFNQLDDLMRLGVFRREVTSIAGLKEIDQPFYSLVEREFHRLSACQLKKLAERMPLGSAIQQALYRLEESKTLLLAAE
;
A
#
# COMPACT_ATOMS: atom_id res chain seq x y z
N MET A 1 6.50 -30.42 -0.58
CA MET A 1 5.35 -29.61 -0.96
C MET A 1 5.25 -29.62 -2.46
N ASP A 2 4.13 -30.07 -2.99
CA ASP A 2 3.92 -30.05 -4.43
C ASP A 2 3.48 -28.66 -4.92
N LYS A 3 3.45 -28.47 -6.25
CA LYS A 3 3.13 -27.18 -6.87
C LYS A 3 1.66 -26.78 -6.66
N GLU A 4 0.77 -27.75 -6.50
CA GLU A 4 -0.66 -27.51 -6.24
C GLU A 4 -0.89 -27.09 -4.80
N GLU A 5 -0.17 -27.66 -3.83
CA GLU A 5 -0.13 -27.24 -2.44
C GLU A 5 0.38 -25.79 -2.31
N ILE A 6 1.46 -25.44 -3.02
CA ILE A 6 1.99 -24.05 -3.02
C ILE A 6 0.94 -23.08 -3.57
N LEU A 7 0.25 -23.43 -4.66
CA LEU A 7 -0.79 -22.61 -5.27
C LEU A 7 -2.04 -22.50 -4.38
N ALA A 8 -2.43 -23.57 -3.70
CA ALA A 8 -3.55 -23.58 -2.76
C ALA A 8 -3.24 -22.71 -1.52
N ILE A 9 -2.02 -22.82 -0.99
CA ILE A 9 -1.53 -21.98 0.12
C ILE A 9 -1.44 -20.52 -0.33
N SER A 10 -0.94 -20.24 -1.53
CA SER A 10 -0.87 -18.88 -2.09
C SER A 10 -2.27 -18.27 -2.25
N ARG A 11 -3.24 -19.01 -2.83
CA ARG A 11 -4.64 -18.56 -2.94
C ARG A 11 -5.29 -18.33 -1.58
N TRP A 12 -5.07 -19.23 -0.63
CA TRP A 12 -5.60 -19.09 0.73
C TRP A 12 -4.95 -17.92 1.49
N ALA A 13 -3.64 -17.73 1.36
CA ALA A 13 -2.88 -16.63 1.95
C ALA A 13 -3.17 -15.28 1.30
N SER A 14 -3.59 -15.28 0.02
CA SER A 14 -4.05 -14.09 -0.70
C SER A 14 -5.48 -13.67 -0.32
N GLN A 15 -6.21 -14.49 0.46
CA GLN A 15 -7.49 -14.07 1.01
C GLN A 15 -7.26 -12.96 2.05
N PRO A 16 -8.10 -11.91 2.05
CA PRO A 16 -7.97 -10.78 2.97
C PRO A 16 -8.41 -11.18 4.39
N ARG A 17 -7.55 -11.92 5.08
CA ARG A 17 -7.60 -12.13 6.52
C ARG A 17 -6.46 -11.32 7.11
N GLU A 18 -6.79 -10.29 7.89
CA GLU A 18 -5.81 -9.38 8.49
C GLU A 18 -4.64 -10.20 9.07
N ASN A 19 -3.42 -9.89 8.63
CA ASN A 19 -2.16 -10.42 9.19
C ASN A 19 -1.81 -11.90 8.96
N VAL A 20 -2.54 -12.67 8.14
CA VAL A 20 -2.15 -14.07 7.83
C VAL A 20 -0.79 -14.13 7.15
N TRP A 21 -0.51 -13.19 6.26
CA TRP A 21 0.79 -13.07 5.58
C TRP A 21 1.96 -12.84 6.55
N ARG A 22 1.73 -12.14 7.68
CA ARG A 22 2.77 -11.96 8.72
C ARG A 22 3.11 -13.26 9.41
N ASN A 23 2.12 -14.11 9.67
CA ASN A 23 2.35 -15.41 10.28
C ASN A 23 3.16 -16.31 9.34
N TRP A 24 2.84 -16.29 8.05
CA TRP A 24 3.64 -17.00 7.05
C TRP A 24 5.07 -16.49 6.97
N LEU A 25 5.29 -15.17 6.90
CA LEU A 25 6.63 -14.60 6.93
C LEU A 25 7.41 -15.03 8.17
N LYS A 26 6.79 -15.02 9.36
CA LYS A 26 7.44 -15.49 10.59
C LYS A 26 7.80 -16.98 10.54
N LEU A 27 6.95 -17.81 9.93
CA LEU A 27 7.20 -19.25 9.81
C LEU A 27 8.30 -19.58 8.80
N LEU A 28 8.40 -18.79 7.74
CA LEU A 28 9.35 -18.99 6.64
C LEU A 28 10.71 -18.33 6.90
N ARG A 29 10.74 -17.17 7.55
CA ARG A 29 11.97 -16.42 7.83
C ARG A 29 12.89 -17.24 8.76
N GLY A 30 14.12 -17.47 8.30
CA GLY A 30 15.13 -18.23 9.04
C GLY A 30 15.07 -19.75 8.86
N LYS A 31 14.17 -20.27 8.00
CA LYS A 31 14.17 -21.68 7.63
C LYS A 31 15.31 -21.99 6.64
N PRO A 32 16.05 -23.10 6.82
CA PRO A 32 17.09 -23.51 5.87
C PRO A 32 16.51 -23.66 4.46
N GLY A 33 17.15 -23.02 3.47
CA GLY A 33 16.73 -23.09 2.07
C GLY A 33 15.63 -22.12 1.65
N VAL A 34 15.08 -21.31 2.56
CA VAL A 34 14.16 -20.22 2.20
C VAL A 34 14.96 -18.97 1.88
N THR A 35 14.88 -18.52 0.62
CA THR A 35 15.52 -17.29 0.14
C THR A 35 14.57 -16.09 0.21
N GLU A 36 15.13 -14.88 0.23
CA GLU A 36 14.34 -13.63 0.11
C GLU A 36 13.49 -13.61 -1.17
N GLN A 37 13.98 -14.21 -2.26
CA GLN A 37 13.24 -14.33 -3.51
C GLN A 37 11.95 -15.16 -3.33
N GLN A 38 12.02 -16.26 -2.58
CA GLN A 38 10.86 -17.09 -2.28
C GLN A 38 9.90 -16.39 -1.32
N LEU A 39 10.40 -15.58 -0.38
CA LEU A 39 9.53 -14.76 0.47
C LEU A 39 8.70 -13.76 -0.36
N LEU A 40 9.27 -13.23 -1.45
CA LEU A 40 8.55 -12.34 -2.37
C LEU A 40 7.40 -13.05 -3.11
N GLU A 41 7.47 -14.37 -3.33
CA GLU A 41 6.37 -15.14 -3.95
C GLU A 41 5.13 -15.18 -3.06
N PHE A 42 5.31 -15.03 -1.75
CA PHE A 42 4.22 -14.98 -0.76
C PHE A 42 3.80 -13.55 -0.39
N LYS A 43 4.43 -12.54 -1.00
CA LYS A 43 4.08 -11.14 -0.75
C LYS A 43 2.62 -10.87 -1.18
N PRO A 44 1.77 -10.31 -0.29
CA PRO A 44 0.42 -9.94 -0.68
C PRO A 44 0.42 -8.87 -1.77
N ASN A 45 -0.50 -9.00 -2.72
CA ASN A 45 -0.67 -7.99 -3.75
C ASN A 45 -1.41 -6.76 -3.18
N ILE A 46 -0.78 -5.58 -3.24
CA ILE A 46 -1.35 -4.34 -2.71
C ILE A 46 -2.74 -4.04 -3.29
N SER A 47 -2.96 -4.28 -4.58
CA SER A 47 -4.26 -4.01 -5.21
C SER A 47 -5.37 -4.91 -4.65
N LEU A 48 -5.06 -6.18 -4.37
CA LEU A 48 -6.01 -7.12 -3.77
C LEU A 48 -6.30 -6.78 -2.30
N VAL A 49 -5.26 -6.38 -1.55
CA VAL A 49 -5.42 -5.94 -0.15
C VAL A 49 -6.30 -4.68 -0.07
N CYS A 50 -6.11 -3.75 -1.01
CA CYS A 50 -6.84 -2.49 -1.05
C CYS A 50 -8.19 -2.55 -1.78
N GLU A 51 -8.52 -3.64 -2.50
CA GLU A 51 -9.78 -3.81 -3.24
C GLU A 51 -11.03 -3.48 -2.39
N PRO A 52 -11.12 -3.88 -1.10
CA PRO A 52 -12.31 -3.59 -0.30
C PRO A 52 -12.57 -2.09 -0.07
N LEU A 53 -11.57 -1.21 -0.29
CA LEU A 53 -11.73 0.24 -0.15
C LEU A 53 -12.79 0.81 -1.12
N PHE A 54 -12.95 0.19 -2.29
CA PHE A 54 -13.95 0.63 -3.28
C PHE A 54 -15.40 0.34 -2.86
N GLY A 55 -15.58 -0.49 -1.82
CA GLY A 55 -16.89 -0.97 -1.41
C GLY A 55 -17.44 -2.05 -2.32
N ARG A 56 -18.65 -2.51 -2.02
CA ARG A 56 -19.34 -3.55 -2.78
C ARG A 56 -20.73 -3.07 -3.16
N ARG A 57 -21.23 -3.54 -4.30
CA ARG A 57 -22.63 -3.34 -4.66
C ARG A 57 -23.48 -4.42 -3.99
N VAL A 58 -24.51 -3.98 -3.28
CA VAL A 58 -25.46 -4.86 -2.59
C VAL A 58 -26.85 -4.59 -3.13
N LYS A 59 -27.63 -5.64 -3.40
CA LYS A 59 -29.03 -5.53 -3.79
C LYS A 59 -29.86 -5.23 -2.54
N GLY A 60 -30.35 -4.00 -2.42
CA GLY A 60 -31.31 -3.58 -1.41
C GLY A 60 -32.74 -3.60 -1.95
N SER A 61 -33.69 -3.26 -1.08
CA SER A 61 -35.12 -3.13 -1.41
C SER A 61 -35.42 -2.06 -2.48
N LEU A 62 -34.55 -1.04 -2.59
CA LEU A 62 -34.68 0.07 -3.54
C LEU A 62 -33.77 -0.05 -4.78
N GLY A 63 -33.11 -1.20 -4.98
CA GLY A 63 -32.15 -1.43 -6.06
C GLY A 63 -30.72 -1.68 -5.59
N MET A 64 -29.73 -1.48 -6.47
CA MET A 64 -28.32 -1.70 -6.16
C MET A 64 -27.71 -0.50 -5.44
N VAL A 65 -27.23 -0.69 -4.21
CA VAL A 65 -26.58 0.35 -3.40
C VAL A 65 -25.10 0.02 -3.25
N SER A 66 -24.24 1.04 -3.36
CA SER A 66 -22.81 0.89 -3.05
C SER A 66 -22.59 1.03 -1.55
N VAL A 67 -22.08 -0.02 -0.92
CA VAL A 67 -21.75 -0.05 0.50
C VAL A 67 -20.23 0.00 0.64
N ARG A 68 -19.72 1.13 1.12
CA ARG A 68 -18.32 1.30 1.48
C ARG A 68 -18.06 0.79 2.90
N PRO A 69 -16.86 0.27 3.20
CA PRO A 69 -16.50 -0.06 4.58
C PRO A 69 -16.49 1.20 5.45
N SER A 70 -16.67 1.02 6.76
CA SER A 70 -16.52 2.11 7.73
C SER A 70 -15.13 2.75 7.63
N LEU A 71 -15.01 4.02 8.04
CA LEU A 71 -13.71 4.72 8.06
C LEU A 71 -12.65 3.91 8.83
N THR A 72 -13.00 3.40 10.01
CA THR A 72 -12.13 2.53 10.82
C THR A 72 -11.62 1.33 10.03
N ARG A 73 -12.48 0.65 9.27
CA ARG A 73 -12.07 -0.50 8.45
C ARG A 73 -11.18 -0.06 7.29
N ARG A 74 -11.50 1.04 6.62
CA ARG A 74 -10.67 1.57 5.51
C ARG A 74 -9.27 1.98 5.97
N VAL A 75 -9.15 2.61 7.14
CA VAL A 75 -7.87 2.96 7.76
C VAL A 75 -7.06 1.70 8.05
N LYS A 76 -7.66 0.68 8.68
CA LYS A 76 -6.99 -0.60 8.95
C LYS A 76 -6.46 -1.27 7.67
N ILE A 77 -7.26 -1.32 6.61
CA ILE A 77 -6.83 -1.87 5.31
C ILE A 77 -5.61 -1.11 4.77
N TYR A 78 -5.64 0.23 4.83
CA TYR A 78 -4.54 1.04 4.31
C TYR A 78 -3.26 0.88 5.14
N LEU A 79 -3.38 0.78 6.47
CA LEU A 79 -2.26 0.49 7.37
C LEU A 79 -1.67 -0.90 7.12
N GLU A 80 -2.50 -1.91 6.85
CA GLU A 80 -2.02 -3.24 6.47
C GLU A 80 -1.23 -3.20 5.16
N ALA A 81 -1.71 -2.47 4.15
CA ALA A 81 -0.99 -2.28 2.90
C ALA A 81 0.32 -1.50 3.10
N LEU A 82 0.33 -0.47 3.94
CA LEU A 82 1.55 0.25 4.34
C LEU A 82 2.60 -0.68 4.96
N ASP A 83 2.16 -1.59 5.84
CA ASP A 83 3.06 -2.54 6.48
C ASP A 83 3.63 -3.56 5.49
N ILE A 84 2.87 -3.98 4.48
CA ILE A 84 3.39 -4.80 3.38
C ILE A 84 4.46 -4.04 2.59
N VAL A 85 4.18 -2.78 2.20
CA VAL A 85 5.18 -1.95 1.50
C VAL A 85 6.43 -1.78 2.34
N ARG A 86 6.27 -1.54 3.65
CA ARG A 86 7.39 -1.38 4.58
C ARG A 86 8.27 -2.63 4.64
N GLU A 87 7.65 -3.80 4.74
CA GLU A 87 8.32 -5.09 4.91
C GLU A 87 9.10 -5.52 3.66
N PHE A 88 8.48 -5.41 2.49
CA PHE A 88 9.06 -5.92 1.23
C PHE A 88 9.83 -4.86 0.43
N ASN A 89 9.72 -3.59 0.84
CA ASN A 89 10.41 -2.44 0.27
C ASN A 89 10.43 -2.33 -1.26
N GLN A 90 9.29 -2.65 -1.89
CA GLN A 90 9.14 -2.55 -3.35
C GLN A 90 8.57 -1.20 -3.77
N LEU A 91 9.31 -0.49 -4.62
CA LEU A 91 8.96 0.87 -5.08
C LEU A 91 7.62 0.90 -5.83
N ASP A 92 7.37 -0.10 -6.67
CA ASP A 92 6.11 -0.22 -7.42
C ASP A 92 4.90 -0.33 -6.50
N ASP A 93 5.05 -0.98 -5.35
CA ASP A 93 3.99 -1.14 -4.37
C ASP A 93 3.72 0.17 -3.62
N LEU A 94 4.77 0.97 -3.32
CA LEU A 94 4.60 2.33 -2.81
C LEU A 94 3.81 3.20 -3.80
N MET A 95 4.17 3.12 -5.09
CA MET A 95 3.46 3.85 -6.14
C MET A 95 2.00 3.40 -6.26
N ARG A 96 1.73 2.09 -6.20
CA ARG A 96 0.36 1.56 -6.21
C ARG A 96 -0.43 2.01 -4.98
N LEU A 97 0.17 1.95 -3.80
CA LEU A 97 -0.47 2.33 -2.55
C LEU A 97 -0.91 3.80 -2.54
N GLY A 98 -0.13 4.69 -3.16
CA GLY A 98 -0.50 6.09 -3.33
C GLY A 98 -1.84 6.28 -4.04
N VAL A 99 -2.21 5.41 -4.99
CA VAL A 99 -3.50 5.48 -5.72
C VAL A 99 -4.69 5.34 -4.77
N PHE A 100 -4.57 4.51 -3.74
CA PHE A 100 -5.66 4.18 -2.84
C PHE A 100 -5.89 5.22 -1.73
N ARG A 101 -5.00 6.21 -1.57
CA ARG A 101 -5.06 7.12 -0.42
C ARG A 101 -6.40 7.86 -0.32
N ARG A 102 -6.94 8.35 -1.44
CA ARG A 102 -8.24 9.05 -1.48
C ARG A 102 -9.44 8.14 -1.24
N GLU A 103 -9.31 6.84 -1.50
CA GLU A 103 -10.38 5.87 -1.23
C GLU A 103 -10.56 5.60 0.26
N VAL A 104 -9.51 5.80 1.06
CA VAL A 104 -9.61 5.72 2.53
C VAL A 104 -10.45 6.86 3.08
N THR A 105 -10.20 8.08 2.63
CA THR A 105 -10.98 9.27 2.95
C THR A 105 -10.57 10.44 2.07
N SER A 106 -11.52 11.32 1.74
CA SER A 106 -11.25 12.61 1.11
C SER A 106 -10.79 13.68 2.11
N ILE A 107 -10.87 13.41 3.41
CA ILE A 107 -10.49 14.35 4.46
C ILE A 107 -8.96 14.47 4.51
N ALA A 108 -8.48 15.71 4.44
CA ALA A 108 -7.07 16.05 4.61
C ALA A 108 -6.63 15.90 6.09
N GLY A 109 -5.38 15.50 6.31
CA GLY A 109 -4.77 15.53 7.65
C GLY A 109 -5.05 14.30 8.52
N LEU A 110 -5.35 13.14 7.91
CA LEU A 110 -5.47 11.89 8.65
C LEU A 110 -4.08 11.35 8.99
N LYS A 111 -3.48 11.94 10.04
CA LYS A 111 -2.09 11.69 10.47
C LYS A 111 -1.74 10.21 10.61
N GLU A 112 -2.69 9.40 11.07
CA GLU A 112 -2.51 7.96 11.29
C GLU A 112 -2.02 7.21 10.04
N ILE A 113 -2.46 7.61 8.85
CA ILE A 113 -1.99 7.02 7.58
C ILE A 113 -1.06 7.93 6.79
N ASP A 114 -1.18 9.25 6.96
CA ASP A 114 -0.37 10.22 6.24
C ASP A 114 1.09 10.19 6.70
N GLN A 115 1.32 10.14 8.02
CA GLN A 115 2.68 10.15 8.57
C GLN A 115 3.47 8.88 8.17
N PRO A 116 2.94 7.65 8.36
CA PRO A 116 3.69 6.45 7.97
C PRO A 116 3.91 6.34 6.47
N PHE A 117 2.96 6.81 5.64
CA PHE A 117 3.15 6.86 4.19
C PHE A 117 4.29 7.81 3.82
N TYR A 118 4.29 9.02 4.37
CA TYR A 118 5.32 10.01 4.09
C TYR A 118 6.71 9.52 4.53
N SER A 119 6.83 8.88 5.70
CA SER A 119 8.11 8.29 6.15
C SER A 119 8.64 7.20 5.21
N LEU A 120 7.76 6.41 4.57
CA LEU A 120 8.19 5.47 3.54
C LEU A 120 8.70 6.17 2.29
N VAL A 121 8.03 7.25 1.87
CA VAL A 121 8.47 8.05 0.72
C VAL A 121 9.83 8.70 0.98
N GLU A 122 10.03 9.29 2.16
CA GLU A 122 11.33 9.88 2.54
C GLU A 122 12.44 8.84 2.57
N ARG A 123 12.18 7.64 3.12
CA ARG A 123 13.16 6.54 3.12
C ARG A 123 13.60 6.17 1.71
N GLU A 124 12.67 6.18 0.75
CA GLU A 124 12.92 5.81 -0.65
C GLU A 124 13.25 7.01 -1.55
N PHE A 125 13.49 8.20 -0.97
CA PHE A 125 13.71 9.45 -1.71
C PHE A 125 14.80 9.34 -2.78
N HIS A 126 15.92 8.69 -2.46
CA HIS A 126 17.03 8.52 -3.40
C HIS A 126 16.64 7.69 -4.63
N ARG A 127 15.72 6.74 -4.47
CA ARG A 127 15.24 5.83 -5.54
C ARG A 127 14.07 6.38 -6.33
N LEU A 128 13.34 7.35 -5.78
CA LEU A 128 12.22 8.01 -6.45
C LEU A 128 12.72 9.11 -7.38
N SER A 129 12.16 9.16 -8.59
CA SER A 129 12.30 10.29 -9.50
C SER A 129 11.38 11.46 -9.10
N ALA A 130 11.70 12.68 -9.53
CA ALA A 130 10.84 13.84 -9.37
C ALA A 130 9.42 13.59 -9.92
N CYS A 131 9.33 12.95 -11.10
CA CYS A 131 8.04 12.57 -11.70
C CYS A 131 7.22 11.62 -10.80
N GLN A 132 7.86 10.65 -10.14
CA GLN A 132 7.18 9.74 -9.21
C GLN A 132 6.71 10.49 -7.96
N LEU A 133 7.52 11.38 -7.39
CA LEU A 133 7.14 12.21 -6.24
C LEU A 133 5.94 13.11 -6.58
N LYS A 134 5.96 13.76 -7.75
CA LYS A 134 4.82 14.54 -8.27
C LYS A 134 3.55 13.68 -8.37
N LYS A 135 3.64 12.49 -8.97
CA LYS A 135 2.51 11.55 -9.10
C LYS A 135 1.96 11.13 -7.74
N LEU A 136 2.81 10.93 -6.73
CA LEU A 136 2.36 10.63 -5.37
C LEU A 136 1.63 11.83 -4.76
N ALA A 137 2.18 13.04 -4.89
CA ALA A 137 1.55 14.28 -4.40
C ALA A 137 0.17 14.51 -5.03
N GLU A 138 0.05 14.31 -6.35
CA GLU A 138 -1.21 14.45 -7.10
C GLU A 138 -2.29 13.42 -6.69
N ARG A 139 -1.91 12.35 -6.00
CA ARG A 139 -2.83 11.32 -5.48
C ARG A 139 -3.26 11.55 -4.03
N MET A 140 -2.60 12.47 -3.32
CA MET A 140 -2.99 12.83 -1.95
C MET A 140 -4.27 13.70 -1.93
N PRO A 141 -4.99 13.82 -0.81
CA PRO A 141 -6.10 14.77 -0.69
C PRO A 141 -5.63 16.22 -0.99
N LEU A 142 -6.43 16.97 -1.74
CA LEU A 142 -6.08 18.33 -2.17
C LEU A 142 -5.89 19.26 -0.96
N GLY A 143 -4.83 20.07 -1.00
CA GLY A 143 -4.48 21.01 0.07
C GLY A 143 -3.96 20.35 1.36
N SER A 144 -3.79 19.03 1.39
CA SER A 144 -3.31 18.33 2.57
C SER A 144 -1.83 18.59 2.85
N ALA A 145 -1.45 18.54 4.13
CA ALA A 145 -0.05 18.67 4.55
C ALA A 145 0.86 17.64 3.87
N ILE A 146 0.39 16.40 3.68
CA ILE A 146 1.14 15.36 2.98
C ILE A 146 1.31 15.67 1.50
N GLN A 147 0.30 16.21 0.83
CA GLN A 147 0.44 16.66 -0.56
C GLN A 147 1.54 17.71 -0.69
N GLN A 148 1.49 18.74 0.16
CA GLN A 148 2.49 19.81 0.16
C GLN A 148 3.89 19.30 0.48
N ALA A 149 4.02 18.36 1.43
CA ALA A 149 5.30 17.77 1.78
C ALA A 149 5.90 16.97 0.62
N LEU A 150 5.08 16.22 -0.12
CA LEU A 150 5.54 15.49 -1.31
C LEU A 150 5.96 16.42 -2.45
N TYR A 151 5.27 17.55 -2.66
CA TYR A 151 5.71 18.56 -3.63
C TYR A 151 7.06 19.19 -3.24
N ARG A 152 7.31 19.43 -1.94
CA ARG A 152 8.62 19.92 -1.49
C ARG A 152 9.74 18.92 -1.75
N LEU A 153 9.48 17.62 -1.55
CA LEU A 153 10.43 16.57 -1.90
C LEU A 153 10.70 16.54 -3.41
N GLU A 154 9.66 16.67 -4.22
CA GLU A 154 9.79 16.72 -5.67
C GLU A 154 10.64 17.91 -6.13
N GLU A 155 10.37 19.11 -5.62
CA GLU A 155 11.16 20.31 -5.90
C GLU A 155 12.63 20.12 -5.51
N SER A 156 12.88 19.57 -4.31
CA SER A 156 14.23 19.24 -3.85
C SER A 156 14.94 18.27 -4.80
N LYS A 157 14.23 17.26 -5.32
CA LYS A 157 14.78 16.29 -6.29
C LYS A 157 15.12 16.95 -7.62
N THR A 158 14.25 17.84 -8.10
CA THR A 158 14.46 18.57 -9.35
C THR A 158 15.67 19.50 -9.26
N LEU A 159 15.85 20.19 -8.13
CA LEU A 159 17.02 21.05 -7.90
C LEU A 159 18.33 20.26 -7.85
N LEU A 160 18.34 19.09 -7.21
CA LEU A 160 19.52 18.22 -7.18
C LEU A 160 19.94 17.78 -8.59
N LEU A 161 18.98 17.39 -9.43
CA LEU A 161 19.25 16.97 -10.81
C LEU A 161 19.71 18.13 -11.72
N ALA A 162 19.34 19.37 -11.40
CA ALA A 162 19.77 20.55 -12.16
C ALA A 162 21.19 21.02 -11.77
N ALA A 163 21.74 20.51 -10.67
CA ALA A 163 23.08 20.83 -10.18
C ALA A 163 24.15 19.81 -10.63
N GLU A 164 23.74 18.72 -11.29
CA GLU A 164 24.58 17.68 -11.90
C GLU A 164 24.86 17.99 -13.38
#